data_AF-A0A2T0BEP3-F1
#
_entry.id   AF-A0A2T0BEP3-F1
#
_cell.length_a   1.000
_cell.length_b   1.000
_cell.length_c   1.000
_cell.angle_alpha   90.00
_cell.angle_beta   90.00
_cell.angle_gamma   90.00
#
_symmetry.space_group_name_H-M   'P 1'
#
loop_
_entity.id
_entity.type
_entity.pdbx_description
1 polymer ?
#
loop_
_entity_poly.entity_id
_entity_poly.type
_entity_poly.pdbx_seq_one_letter_code
_entity_poly.pdbx_strand_id
1 'polypeptide(L)' 'MNRYINGMIAGIVVGATVGIMVLPQLDRKTQKSVRRAGKKIIDIAEDSYDSVREMI' A
#
# COMPACT_ATOMS: atom_id res chain seq x y z
N MET A 1 17.77 -5.70 11.90
CA MET A 1 16.59 -4.86 11.61
C MET A 1 16.79 -3.88 10.45
N ASN A 2 17.80 -3.00 10.47
CA ASN A 2 17.88 -1.87 9.53
C ASN A 2 17.92 -2.24 8.03
N ARG A 3 18.56 -3.35 7.64
CA ARG A 3 18.57 -3.79 6.23
C ARG A 3 17.19 -4.27 5.74
N TYR A 4 16.43 -4.95 6.60
CA TYR A 4 15.06 -5.39 6.27
C TYR A 4 14.11 -4.20 6.16
N ILE A 5 14.19 -3.26 7.12
CA ILE A 5 13.40 -2.02 7.10
C ILE A 5 13.75 -1.19 5.86
N ASN A 6 15.04 -1.02 5.55
CA ASN A 6 15.47 -0.30 4.35
C ASN A 6 15.00 -0.98 3.05
N GLY A 7 15.02 -2.32 2.99
CA GLY A 7 14.49 -3.07 1.84
C GLY A 7 12.98 -2.89 1.67
N MET A 8 12.23 -2.88 2.78
CA MET A 8 10.78 -2.64 2.79
C MET A 8 10.45 -1.21 2.36
N ILE A 9 11.14 -0.21 2.91
CA ILE A 9 10.97 1.20 2.53
C ILE A 9 11.28 1.37 1.04
N ALA A 10 12.38 0.79 0.55
CA ALA A 10 12.71 0.85 -0.88
C ALA A 10 11.61 0.23 -1.76
N GLY A 11 11.07 -0.92 -1.36
CA GLY A 11 9.96 -1.57 -2.07
C GLY A 11 8.70 -0.72 -2.11
N ILE A 12 8.32 -0.10 -0.99
CA ILE A 12 7.17 0.82 -0.91
C ILE A 12 7.39 2.03 -1.80
N VAL A 13 8.57 2.65 -1.75
CA VAL A 13 8.89 3.84 -2.56
C VAL A 13 8.81 3.54 -4.06
N VAL A 14 9.40 2.42 -4.49
CA VAL A 14 9.35 1.99 -5.91
C VAL A 14 7.91 1.66 -6.32
N GLY A 15 7.17 0.90 -5.51
CA GLY A 15 5.79 0.55 -5.80
C GLY A 15 4.88 1.79 -5.89
N ALA A 16 5.04 2.75 -4.97
CA ALA A 16 4.26 3.98 -4.94
C ALA A 16 4.57 4.88 -6.15
N THR A 17 5.84 5.06 -6.50
CA THR A 17 6.24 5.89 -7.65
C THR A 17 5.73 5.31 -8.97
N VAL A 18 5.86 4.00 -9.19
CA VAL A 18 5.28 3.32 -10.36
C VAL A 18 3.75 3.49 -10.36
N GLY A 19 3.10 3.29 -9.22
CA GLY A 19 1.66 3.51 -9.08
C GLY A 19 1.24 4.92 -9.49
N ILE A 20 1.94 5.96 -9.02
CA ILE A 20 1.66 7.38 -9.32
C ILE A 20 1.90 7.70 -10.81
N MET A 21 2.93 7.15 -11.44
CA MET A 21 3.20 7.40 -12.87
C MET A 21 2.17 6.76 -13.81
N VAL A 22 1.64 5.59 -13.42
CA VAL A 22 0.69 4.83 -14.25
C VAL A 22 -0.77 5.25 -13.95
N LEU A 23 -1.07 5.71 -12.72
CA LEU A 23 -2.37 6.24 -12.30
C LEU A 23 -3.01 7.26 -13.27
N PRO A 24 -2.31 8.30 -13.76
CA PRO A 24 -2.90 9.29 -14.66
C PRO A 24 -3.19 8.76 -16.07
N GLN A 25 -2.49 7.70 -16.49
CA GLN A 25 -2.71 7.03 -17.78
C GLN A 25 -3.82 5.97 -17.71
N LEU A 26 -4.23 5.60 -16.49
CA LEU A 26 -5.35 4.70 -16.25
C LEU A 26 -6.67 5.44 -16.36
N ASP A 27 -7.65 4.78 -16.98
CA ASP A 27 -9.02 5.29 -17.14
C ASP A 27 -9.62 5.71 -15.77
N ARG A 28 -10.49 6.72 -15.77
CA ARG A 28 -11.16 7.23 -14.57
C ARG A 28 -11.86 6.13 -13.78
N LYS A 29 -12.38 5.09 -14.45
CA LYS A 29 -12.96 3.91 -13.78
C LYS A 29 -11.91 3.12 -13.00
N THR A 30 -10.73 2.92 -13.59
CA THR A 30 -9.62 2.19 -12.98
C THR A 30 -9.01 2.99 -11.83
N GLN A 31 -8.86 4.31 -11.95
CA GLN A 31 -8.42 5.15 -10.82
C GLN A 31 -9.36 5.05 -9.62
N LYS A 32 -10.67 5.06 -9.84
CA LYS A 32 -11.67 4.86 -8.77
C LYS A 32 -11.54 3.46 -8.15
N SER A 33 -11.30 2.44 -8.96
CA SER A 33 -11.09 1.08 -8.49
C SER A 33 -9.82 0.96 -7.64
N VAL A 34 -8.70 1.52 -8.10
CA VAL A 34 -7.42 1.56 -7.36
C VAL A 34 -7.57 2.31 -6.03
N ARG A 35 -8.26 3.46 -6.00
CA ARG A 35 -8.57 4.16 -4.75
C ARG A 35 -9.41 3.33 -3.78
N ARG A 36 -10.41 2.60 -4.28
CA ARG A 36 -11.24 1.71 -3.46
C ARG A 36 -10.43 0.51 -2.94
N ALA A 37 -9.58 -0.07 -3.77
CA ALA A 37 -8.69 -1.15 -3.38
C ALA A 37 -7.70 -0.68 -2.31
N GLY A 38 -7.10 0.50 -2.47
CA GLY A 38 -6.22 1.11 -1.46
C GLY A 38 -6.92 1.29 -0.11
N LYS A 39 -8.16 1.80 -0.10
CA LYS A 39 -8.96 1.91 1.13
C LYS A 39 -9.21 0.55 1.79
N LYS A 40 -9.55 -0.49 1.01
CA LYS A 40 -9.73 -1.84 1.54
C LYS A 40 -8.44 -2.43 2.12
N ILE A 41 -7.29 -2.17 1.48
CA ILE A 41 -6.00 -2.63 2.00
C ILE A 41 -5.68 -1.95 3.33
N ILE A 42 -6.02 -0.67 3.49
CA ILE A 42 -5.86 0.06 4.77
C ILE A 42 -6.76 -0.54 5.85
N ASP A 43 -8.05 -0.76 5.55
CA ASP A 43 -9.00 -1.43 6.46
C ASP A 43 -8.47 -2.79 6.92
N ILE A 44 -8.04 -3.63 5.98
CA ILE A 44 -7.51 -4.98 6.28
C ILE A 44 -6.22 -4.88 7.08
N ALA A 45 -5.36 -3.91 6.75
CA ALA A 45 -4.13 -3.67 7.49
C ALA A 45 -4.45 -3.21 8.91
N GLU A 46 -5.44 -2.36 9.13
CA GLU A 46 -5.89 -1.89 10.45
C GLU A 46 -6.43 -3.05 11.29
N ASP A 47 -7.33 -3.87 10.75
CA ASP A 47 -7.84 -5.09 11.40
C ASP A 47 -6.71 -6.07 11.76
N SER A 48 -5.73 -6.21 10.84
CA SER A 48 -4.57 -7.08 11.06
C SER A 48 -3.56 -6.47 12.01
N TYR A 49 -3.42 -5.15 12.05
CA TYR A 49 -2.49 -4.46 12.93
C TYR A 49 -2.96 -4.53 14.38
N ASP A 50 -4.27 -4.43 14.63
CA ASP A 50 -4.84 -4.70 15.95
C ASP A 50 -4.53 -6.14 16.40
N SER A 51 -4.69 -7.12 15.51
CA SER A 51 -4.36 -8.52 15.79
C SER A 51 -2.86 -8.76 16.03
N VAL A 52 -1.99 -8.11 15.24
CA VAL A 52 -0.53 -8.22 15.41
C VAL A 52 -0.07 -7.49 16.66
N ARG A 53 -0.67 -6.33 16.98
CA ARG A 53 -0.37 -5.51 18.16
C ARG A 53 -0.85 -6.14 19.46
N GLU A 54 -1.93 -6.91 19.45
CA GLU A 54 -2.35 -7.72 20.61
C GLU A 54 -1.39 -8.89 20.88
N MET A 55 -0.60 -9.30 19.89
CA MET A 55 0.34 -10.43 19.97
C MET A 55 1.77 -10.02 20.38
N ILE A 56 2.10 -8.73 20.46
CA ILE A 56 3.40 -8.19 20.91
C ILE A 56 3.26 -7.54 22.29
#